data_AF-A0A7S0P7B0-F1
#
_entry.id   AF-A0A7S0P7B0-F1
#
_cell.length_a   1.000
_cell.length_b   1.000
_cell.length_c   1.000
_cell.angle_alpha   90.00
_cell.angle_beta   90.00
_cell.angle_gamma   90.00
#
_symmetry.space_group_name_H-M   'P 1'
#
loop_
_entity.id
_entity.type
_entity.pdbx_description
1 polymer ?
#
loop_
_entity_poly.entity_id
_entity_poly.type
_entity_poly.pdbx_seq_one_letter_code
_entity_poly.pdbx_strand_id
1 'polypeptide(L)'
;CFERFGSRVRHWITINEPAIHAIYGYGRGEHAPGRSVAPTREPYVAAHHMLLAHAYSVGRYRSKFAATQKGLISIALNSDWREPLTANAHDVAAAQRSM
;
A
#
# COMPACT_ATOMS: atom_id res chain seq x y z
N CYS A 1 11.28 -11.50 10.72
CA CYS A 1 10.76 -12.32 9.59
C CYS A 1 11.84 -12.82 8.64
N PHE A 2 12.59 -11.94 7.97
CA PHE A 2 13.58 -12.35 6.95
C PHE A 2 14.63 -13.34 7.46
N GLU A 3 15.23 -13.09 8.62
CA GLU A 3 16.24 -13.99 9.20
C GLU A 3 15.68 -15.39 9.50
N ARG A 4 14.53 -15.46 10.17
CA ARG A 4 13.95 -16.72 10.66
C ARG A 4 13.31 -17.58 9.57
N PHE A 5 12.69 -16.95 8.57
CA PHE A 5 11.87 -17.66 7.59
C PHE A 5 12.42 -17.57 6.17
N GLY A 6 13.38 -16.68 5.91
CA GLY A 6 13.90 -16.44 4.57
C GLY A 6 14.76 -17.57 4.00
N SER A 7 15.03 -18.64 4.76
CA SER A 7 15.53 -19.90 4.18
C SER A 7 14.47 -20.61 3.33
N ARG A 8 13.19 -20.43 3.65
CA ARG A 8 12.03 -21.09 3.01
C ARG A 8 11.15 -20.11 2.21
N VAL A 9 10.96 -18.90 2.72
CA VAL A 9 10.11 -17.88 2.08
C VAL A 9 10.92 -17.11 1.04
N ARG A 10 10.53 -17.23 -0.23
CA ARG A 10 11.15 -16.56 -1.37
C ARG A 10 10.35 -15.35 -1.90
N HIS A 11 9.11 -15.17 -1.46
CA HIS A 11 8.26 -14.07 -1.91
C HIS A 11 7.70 -13.34 -0.68
N TRP A 12 7.95 -12.04 -0.61
CA TRP A 12 7.57 -11.20 0.50
C TRP A 12 6.66 -10.06 0.03
N ILE A 13 5.57 -9.86 0.75
CA ILE A 13 4.75 -8.64 0.69
C ILE A 13 4.98 -7.87 1.98
N THR A 14 5.33 -6.59 1.90
CA THR A 14 5.57 -5.77 3.10
C THR A 14 4.28 -5.34 3.76
N ILE A 15 3.36 -4.78 2.97
CA ILE A 15 2.10 -4.18 3.42
C ILE A 15 1.04 -4.63 2.43
N ASN A 16 -0.07 -5.13 2.96
CA ASN A 16 -1.26 -5.45 2.20
C ASN A 16 -2.12 -4.18 2.12
N GLU A 17 -2.53 -3.77 0.92
CA GLU A 17 -3.60 -2.77 0.70
C GLU A 17 -3.46 -1.47 1.53
N PRO A 18 -2.35 -0.73 1.36
CA PRO A 18 -2.11 0.50 2.14
C PRO A 18 -3.22 1.54 1.96
N ALA A 19 -3.85 1.63 0.79
CA ALA A 19 -4.95 2.55 0.53
C ALA A 19 -6.18 2.21 1.40
N ILE A 20 -6.52 0.93 1.56
CA ILE A 20 -7.62 0.49 2.42
C ILE A 20 -7.33 0.84 3.88
N HIS A 21 -6.12 0.55 4.38
CA HIS A 21 -5.77 0.86 5.76
C HIS A 21 -5.79 2.38 6.04
N ALA A 22 -5.30 3.19 5.10
CA ALA A 22 -5.32 4.64 5.23
C ALA A 22 -6.76 5.19 5.22
N ILE A 23 -7.57 4.82 4.22
CA ILE A 23 -8.92 5.37 4.03
C ILE A 23 -9.88 4.85 5.10
N TYR A 24 -9.94 3.54 5.34
CA TYR A 24 -10.92 2.97 6.27
C TYR A 24 -10.47 3.05 7.73
N GLY A 25 -9.16 3.06 8.01
CA GLY A 25 -8.64 3.16 9.38
C GLY A 25 -8.60 4.59 9.94
N TYR A 26 -8.38 5.58 9.07
CA TYR A 26 -8.11 6.98 9.46
C TYR A 26 -8.97 8.02 8.72
N GLY A 27 -9.75 7.62 7.73
CA GLY A 27 -10.67 8.48 6.98
C GLY A 27 -12.12 8.20 7.36
N ARG A 28 -12.63 7.02 7.01
CA ARG A 28 -13.99 6.58 7.33
C ARG A 28 -14.13 6.04 8.75
N GLY A 29 -13.05 5.53 9.34
CA GLY A 29 -13.06 4.97 10.70
C GLY A 29 -13.81 3.64 10.82
N GLU A 30 -14.00 2.92 9.73
CA GLU A 30 -14.68 1.61 9.68
C GLU A 30 -13.75 0.46 10.09
N HIS A 31 -12.44 0.61 9.87
CA HIS A 31 -11.42 -0.35 10.29
C HIS A 31 -10.68 0.17 11.52
N ALA A 32 -10.12 -0.72 12.34
CA ALA A 32 -9.20 -0.32 13.40
C ALA A 32 -8.07 0.60 12.84
N PRO A 33 -7.69 1.68 13.55
CA PRO A 33 -8.12 2.07 14.91
C PRO A 33 -9.46 2.81 14.99
N GLY A 34 -10.22 2.92 13.90
CA GLY A 34 -11.56 3.53 13.88
C GLY A 34 -11.52 5.06 13.93
N ARG A 35 -10.46 5.67 13.41
CA ARG A 35 -10.27 7.12 13.49
C ARG A 35 -10.89 7.82 12.29
N SER A 36 -11.58 8.92 12.57
CA SER A 36 -12.15 9.84 11.56
C SER A 36 -12.07 11.30 12.05
N VAL A 37 -11.06 11.63 12.85
CA VAL A 37 -10.93 12.94 13.51
C VAL A 37 -10.50 14.03 12.53
N ALA A 38 -9.55 13.73 11.65
CA ALA A 38 -9.13 14.63 10.58
C ALA A 38 -9.05 13.86 9.25
N PRO A 39 -10.21 13.49 8.66
CA PRO A 39 -10.28 12.55 7.54
C PRO A 39 -9.66 13.09 6.24
N THR A 40 -9.42 14.39 6.14
CA THR A 40 -8.69 15.02 5.02
C THR A 40 -7.17 15.03 5.19
N ARG A 41 -6.65 14.63 6.37
CA ARG A 41 -5.21 14.66 6.71
C ARG A 41 -4.67 13.32 7.17
N GLU A 42 -5.32 12.67 8.14
CA GLU A 42 -4.81 11.44 8.75
C GLU A 42 -4.61 10.28 7.76
N PRO A 43 -5.49 10.04 6.77
CA PRO A 43 -5.24 9.01 5.75
C PRO A 43 -3.93 9.23 4.99
N TYR A 44 -3.61 10.47 4.62
CA TYR A 44 -2.37 10.80 3.91
C TYR A 44 -1.14 10.62 4.80
N VAL A 45 -1.23 11.00 6.08
CA VAL A 45 -0.14 10.79 7.04
C VAL A 45 0.11 9.29 7.28
N ALA A 46 -0.95 8.50 7.40
CA ALA A 46 -0.85 7.05 7.53
C ALA A 46 -0.22 6.42 6.27
N ALA A 47 -0.72 6.77 5.08
CA ALA A 47 -0.20 6.29 3.80
C ALA A 47 1.29 6.66 3.62
N HIS A 48 1.67 7.89 3.97
CA HIS A 48 3.06 8.35 3.90
C HIS A 48 4.01 7.47 4.73
N HIS A 49 3.65 7.20 5.99
CA HIS A 49 4.46 6.34 6.85
C HIS A 49 4.47 4.88 6.40
N MET A 50 3.36 4.37 5.84
CA MET A 50 3.33 3.03 5.24
C MET A 50 4.31 2.93 4.06
N LEU A 51 4.37 3.93 3.18
CA LEU A 51 5.32 3.96 2.06
C LEU A 51 6.78 4.04 2.55
N LEU A 52 7.07 4.85 3.57
CA LEU A 52 8.39 4.88 4.20
C LEU A 52 8.75 3.52 4.79
N ALA A 53 7.85 2.89 5.56
CA ALA A 53 8.07 1.59 6.16
C ALA A 53 8.33 0.49 5.10
N HIS A 54 7.60 0.53 3.97
CA HIS A 54 7.88 -0.31 2.81
C HIS A 54 9.31 -0.09 2.29
N ALA A 55 9.69 1.16 2.01
CA ALA A 55 11.02 1.49 1.49
C ALA A 55 12.14 1.03 2.42
N TYR A 56 12.02 1.27 3.74
CA TYR A 56 12.98 0.80 4.74
C TYR A 56 13.06 -0.73 4.78
N SER A 57 11.92 -1.43 4.73
CA SER A 57 11.87 -2.90 4.75
C SER A 57 12.52 -3.51 3.50
N VAL A 58 12.23 -2.95 2.32
CA VAL A 58 12.85 -3.36 1.05
C VAL A 58 14.34 -3.08 1.05
N GLY A 59 14.77 -1.90 1.48
CA GLY A 59 16.18 -1.54 1.61
C GLY A 59 16.93 -2.49 2.55
N ARG A 60 16.31 -2.85 3.68
CA ARG A 60 16.86 -3.82 4.62
C ARG A 60 16.95 -5.23 4.04
N TYR A 61 15.92 -5.68 3.33
CA TYR A 61 15.92 -6.98 2.66
C TYR A 61 17.03 -7.08 1.61
N ARG A 62 17.10 -6.09 0.72
CA ARG A 62 18.06 -6.06 -0.38
C ARG A 62 19.50 -5.99 0.10
N SER A 63 19.78 -5.19 1.13
CA SER A 63 21.14 -5.01 1.65
C SER A 63 21.67 -6.21 2.44
N LYS A 64 20.81 -6.97 3.15
CA LYS A 64 21.27 -8.00 4.09
C LYS A 64 20.88 -9.43 3.75
N PHE A 65 19.80 -9.62 3.01
CA PHE A 65 19.17 -10.93 2.86
C PHE A 65 19.04 -11.37 1.40
N ALA A 66 18.89 -10.45 0.45
CA ALA A 66 18.67 -10.80 -0.96
C ALA A 66 19.81 -11.64 -1.56
N ALA A 67 21.07 -11.35 -1.23
CA ALA A 67 22.22 -12.09 -1.77
C ALA A 67 22.23 -13.58 -1.37
N THR A 68 21.82 -13.88 -0.12
CA THR A 68 21.82 -15.26 0.41
C THR A 68 20.50 -15.97 0.15
N GLN A 69 19.37 -15.27 0.32
CA GLN A 69 18.03 -15.84 0.25
C GLN A 69 17.45 -15.83 -1.16
N LYS A 70 17.97 -14.99 -2.06
CA LYS A 70 17.56 -14.88 -3.47
C LYS A 70 16.04 -14.77 -3.67
N GLY A 71 15.35 -14.10 -2.74
CA GLY A 71 13.91 -13.89 -2.80
C GLY A 71 13.53 -12.54 -3.41
N LEU A 72 12.23 -12.39 -3.67
CA LEU A 72 11.59 -11.18 -4.16
C LEU A 72 10.80 -10.52 -3.03
N ILE A 73 10.72 -9.20 -3.06
CA ILE A 73 9.97 -8.40 -2.10
C ILE A 73 9.20 -7.30 -2.83
N SER A 74 7.93 -7.13 -2.48
CA SER A 74 7.02 -6.14 -3.07
C SER A 74 6.01 -5.63 -2.04
N ILE A 75 5.07 -4.82 -2.51
CA ILE A 75 3.88 -4.34 -1.82
C ILE A 75 2.64 -4.81 -2.58
N ALA A 76 1.57 -5.17 -1.88
CA ALA A 76 0.30 -5.55 -2.51
C ALA A 76 -0.62 -4.33 -2.52
N LEU A 77 -0.89 -3.79 -3.71
CA LEU A 77 -1.76 -2.65 -3.91
C LEU A 77 -3.12 -3.14 -4.41
N ASN A 78 -4.20 -2.69 -3.78
CA ASN A 78 -5.55 -2.82 -4.32
C ASN A 78 -5.86 -1.63 -5.24
N SER A 79 -6.65 -1.87 -6.27
CA SER A 79 -7.18 -0.83 -7.15
C SER A 79 -8.52 -1.31 -7.74
N ASP A 80 -9.45 -0.39 -7.90
CA ASP A 80 -10.72 -0.64 -8.57
C ASP A 80 -10.59 -0.27 -10.06
N TRP A 81 -11.31 -1.00 -10.93
CA TRP A 81 -11.50 -0.56 -12.31
C TRP A 81 -12.55 0.53 -12.40
N ARG A 82 -12.33 1.52 -13.27
CA ARG A 82 -13.24 2.64 -13.51
C ARG A 82 -13.44 2.85 -14.99
N GLU A 83 -14.70 2.93 -15.41
CA GLU A 83 -15.08 3.29 -16.77
C GLU A 83 -15.67 4.71 -16.78
N PRO A 84 -15.44 5.49 -17.85
CA PRO A 84 -16.05 6.79 -17.97
C PRO A 84 -17.56 6.65 -18.18
N LEU A 85 -18.35 7.54 -17.56
CA LEU A 85 -19.82 7.52 -17.71
C LEU A 85 -20.26 7.76 -19.16
N THR A 86 -19.54 8.64 -19.86
CA THR A 86 -19.72 8.89 -21.30
C THR A 86 -18.37 9.05 -22.00
N ALA A 87 -18.37 9.13 -23.33
CA ALA A 87 -17.16 9.34 -24.12
C ALA A 87 -16.61 10.79 -24.04
N ASN A 88 -17.22 11.69 -23.25
CA ASN A 88 -16.74 13.05 -23.13
C ASN A 88 -15.39 13.09 -22.37
N ALA A 89 -14.58 14.12 -22.66
CA ALA A 89 -13.24 14.23 -22.08
C ALA A 89 -13.24 14.40 -20.54
N HIS A 90 -14.30 14.97 -19.96
CA HIS A 90 -14.39 15.15 -18.51
C HIS A 90 -14.59 13.83 -17.78
N ASP A 91 -15.41 12.94 -18.33
CA ASP A 91 -15.68 11.62 -17.77
C ASP A 91 -14.49 10.68 -17.94
N VAL A 92 -13.80 10.74 -19.09
CA VAL A 92 -12.52 10.03 -19.30
C VAL A 92 -11.48 10.48 -18.29
N ALA A 93 -11.34 11.80 -18.08
CA ALA A 93 -10.43 12.32 -17.07
C ALA A 93 -10.85 11.97 -15.64
N ALA A 94 -12.16 11.86 -15.36
CA ALA A 94 -12.66 11.46 -14.04
C ALA A 94 -12.35 9.99 -13.74
N ALA A 95 -12.55 9.09 -14.72
CA ALA A 95 -12.16 7.69 -14.60
C ALA A 95 -10.65 7.56 -14.31
N GLN A 96 -9.81 8.30 -15.06
CA GLN A 96 -8.36 8.31 -14.85
C GLN A 96 -7.93 8.84 -13.47
N ARG A 97 -8.61 9.86 -12.92
CA ARG A 97 -8.30 10.37 -11.56
C ARG A 97 -8.72 9.41 -10.46
N SER A 98 -9.66 8.52 -10.74
CA SER A 98 -10.18 7.55 -9.76
C SER A 98 -9.40 6.22 -9.75
N MET A 99 -8.53 5.98 -10.74
CA MET A 99 -7.59 4.85 -10.76
C MET A 99 -6.35 5.16 -9.92
#